data_AF-A0A9P7Z4H4-F1
#
_entry.id   AF-A0A9P7Z4H4-F1
#
_cell.length_a   1.000
_cell.length_b   1.000
_cell.length_c   1.000
_cell.angle_alpha   90.00
_cell.angle_beta   90.00
_cell.angle_gamma   90.00
#
_symmetry.space_group_name_H-M   'P 1'
#
loop_
_entity.id
_entity.type
_entity.pdbx_description
1 polymer ?
#
loop_
_entity_poly.entity_id
_entity_poly.type
_entity_poly.pdbx_seq_one_letter_code
_entity_poly.pdbx_strand_id
1 'polypeptide(L)'
;MSESVGDVAIEEEPQEYYRGHVFDAADHDRTITCRGTLIMIYDPNAAKGTAPYWKYKVPARNTDHDVPAGYEVKVIDAWVKLTK
;
A
#
# COMPACT_ATOMS: atom_id res chain seq x y z
N MET A 1 -11.68 -37.97 9.89
CA MET A 1 -10.88 -36.95 9.17
C MET A 1 -11.30 -35.61 9.73
N SER A 2 -10.58 -35.14 10.75
CA SER A 2 -10.83 -33.88 11.44
C SER A 2 -9.88 -32.88 10.81
N GLU A 3 -10.38 -32.05 9.90
CA GLU A 3 -9.61 -30.95 9.35
C GLU A 3 -9.42 -29.93 10.49
N SER A 4 -8.20 -29.87 10.99
CA SER A 4 -7.77 -28.89 11.98
C SER A 4 -7.90 -27.50 11.38
N VAL A 5 -8.67 -26.65 12.06
CA VAL A 5 -8.74 -25.21 11.83
C VAL A 5 -7.32 -24.65 12.00
N GLY A 6 -6.60 -24.55 10.90
CA GLY A 6 -5.17 -24.22 10.85
C GLY A 6 -4.58 -24.16 9.44
N ASP A 7 -5.26 -24.74 8.44
CA ASP A 7 -4.80 -24.81 7.04
C ASP A 7 -5.56 -23.90 6.06
N VAL A 8 -6.40 -22.98 6.54
CA VAL A 8 -6.91 -21.89 5.68
C VAL A 8 -5.89 -20.78 5.72
N ALA A 9 -5.09 -20.69 4.66
CA ALA A 9 -4.27 -19.54 4.36
C ALA A 9 -5.09 -18.26 4.61
N ILE A 10 -4.53 -17.45 5.50
CA ILE A 10 -4.97 -16.14 5.98
C ILE A 10 -5.77 -15.42 4.89
N GLU A 11 -7.08 -15.24 5.13
CA GLU A 11 -7.93 -14.40 4.32
C GLU A 11 -7.25 -13.05 4.15
N GLU A 12 -6.76 -12.83 2.93
CA GLU A 12 -6.22 -11.56 2.47
C GLU A 12 -7.20 -10.43 2.84
N GLU A 13 -6.77 -9.50 3.69
CA GLU A 13 -7.58 -8.31 3.99
C GLU A 13 -8.10 -7.69 2.68
N PRO A 14 -9.40 -7.41 2.56
CA PRO A 14 -9.96 -6.91 1.32
C PRO A 14 -9.35 -5.56 0.98
N GLN A 15 -9.09 -5.31 -0.31
CA GLN A 15 -8.73 -3.97 -0.76
C GLN A 15 -9.78 -2.95 -0.30
N GLU A 16 -9.32 -1.90 0.37
CA GLU A 16 -10.18 -0.81 0.84
C GLU A 16 -10.08 0.40 -0.08
N TYR A 17 -11.19 1.11 -0.27
CA TYR A 17 -11.22 2.34 -1.04
C TYR A 17 -10.96 3.54 -0.15
N TYR A 18 -9.94 4.33 -0.50
CA TYR A 18 -9.62 5.59 0.17
C TYR A 18 -9.81 6.75 -0.79
N ARG A 19 -10.68 7.68 -0.40
CA ARG A 19 -10.81 8.98 -1.07
C ARG A 19 -9.59 9.87 -0.82
N GLY A 20 -9.07 9.81 0.41
CA GLY A 20 -7.86 10.49 0.83
C GLY A 20 -7.37 9.88 2.14
N HIS A 21 -6.19 9.29 2.14
CA HIS A 21 -5.60 8.67 3.32
C HIS A 21 -4.07 8.69 3.24
N VAL A 22 -3.42 8.71 4.41
CA VAL A 22 -1.97 8.57 4.53
C VAL A 22 -1.72 7.40 5.47
N PHE A 23 -1.04 6.37 4.97
CA PHE A 23 -0.51 5.31 5.80
C PHE A 23 0.84 5.73 6.33
N ASP A 24 0.98 5.69 7.65
CA ASP A 24 2.23 6.01 8.33
C ASP A 24 3.38 5.07 7.90
N ALA A 25 4.59 5.54 8.11
CA ALA A 25 5.80 4.75 7.92
C ALA A 25 5.80 3.53 8.88
N ALA A 26 6.22 2.38 8.35
CA ALA A 26 6.42 1.17 9.14
C ALA A 26 7.92 0.88 9.30
N ASP A 27 8.29 0.21 10.39
CA ASP A 27 9.67 -0.20 10.67
C ASP A 27 10.13 -1.42 9.84
N HIS A 28 9.31 -1.86 8.88
CA HIS A 28 9.58 -2.99 7.98
C HIS A 28 9.09 -2.66 6.57
N ASP A 29 9.69 -3.34 5.58
CA ASP A 29 9.23 -3.26 4.20
C ASP A 29 7.82 -3.83 4.08
N ARG A 30 7.01 -3.22 3.22
CA ARG A 30 5.62 -3.64 2.93
C ARG A 30 5.44 -3.72 1.43
N THR A 31 4.48 -4.50 0.97
CA THR A 31 4.00 -4.45 -0.41
C THR A 31 2.65 -3.74 -0.45
N ILE A 32 2.50 -2.79 -1.36
CA ILE A 32 1.21 -2.17 -1.67
C ILE A 32 0.65 -2.77 -2.96
N THR A 33 -0.54 -3.34 -2.89
CA THR A 33 -1.37 -3.62 -4.07
C THR A 33 -2.37 -2.49 -4.23
N CYS A 34 -2.40 -1.87 -5.40
CA CYS A 34 -3.26 -0.71 -5.57
C CYS A 34 -3.83 -0.47 -6.97
N ARG A 35 -4.98 0.21 -7.01
CA ARG A 35 -5.67 0.62 -8.23
C ARG A 35 -6.44 1.92 -8.02
N GLY A 36 -6.13 2.96 -8.78
CA GLY A 36 -6.88 4.21 -8.74
C GLY A 36 -6.11 5.41 -9.27
N THR A 37 -6.54 6.59 -8.82
CA THR A 37 -6.16 7.86 -9.45
C THR A 37 -4.75 8.29 -9.09
N LEU A 38 -4.40 8.30 -7.81
CA LEU A 38 -3.08 8.77 -7.37
C LEU A 38 -2.62 8.09 -6.08
N ILE A 39 -1.44 7.48 -6.15
CA ILE A 39 -0.72 6.95 -4.98
C ILE A 39 0.72 7.41 -5.03
N MET A 40 1.24 7.80 -3.87
CA MET A 40 2.61 8.30 -3.72
C MET A 40 3.26 7.63 -2.52
N ILE A 41 4.44 7.05 -2.73
CA ILE A 41 5.32 6.58 -1.67
C ILE A 41 6.41 7.64 -1.50
N TYR A 42 6.65 8.12 -0.29
CA TYR A 42 7.66 9.15 -0.02
C TYR A 42 8.28 8.97 1.36
N ASP A 43 9.52 9.44 1.49
CA ASP A 43 10.21 9.53 2.77
C ASP A 43 9.67 10.77 3.52
N PRO A 44 9.06 10.62 4.71
CA PRO A 44 8.55 11.74 5.48
C PRO A 44 9.64 12.70 5.95
N ASN A 45 10.89 12.26 6.03
CA ASN A 45 12.03 13.06 6.45
C ASN A 45 12.72 13.79 5.29
N ALA A 46 12.30 13.52 4.05
CA ALA A 46 12.87 14.18 2.89
C ALA A 46 12.55 15.70 2.89
N ALA A 47 13.49 16.50 2.37
CA ALA A 47 13.33 17.93 2.26
C ALA A 47 12.08 18.30 1.42
N LYS A 48 11.44 19.43 1.74
CA LYS A 48 10.28 19.93 0.97
C LYS A 48 10.65 20.08 -0.51
N GLY A 49 9.80 19.55 -1.39
CA GLY A 49 10.02 19.58 -2.83
C GLY A 49 10.77 18.36 -3.39
N THR A 50 11.21 17.44 -2.53
CA THR A 50 11.76 16.15 -2.98
C THR A 50 10.66 15.35 -3.68
N ALA A 51 11.00 14.75 -4.82
CA ALA A 51 10.08 13.90 -5.54
C ALA A 51 9.72 12.65 -4.71
N PRO A 52 8.50 12.11 -4.82
CA PRO A 52 8.15 10.85 -4.18
C PRO A 52 9.02 9.72 -4.75
N TYR A 53 9.36 8.76 -3.89
CA TYR A 53 10.08 7.53 -4.27
C TYR A 53 9.35 6.79 -5.39
N TRP A 54 8.03 6.73 -5.27
CA TRP A 54 7.19 6.15 -6.31
C TRP A 54 5.89 6.93 -6.45
N LYS A 55 5.41 7.03 -7.69
CA LYS A 55 4.15 7.68 -8.02
C LYS A 55 3.38 6.85 -9.02
N TYR A 56 2.20 6.41 -8.62
CA TYR A 56 1.30 5.65 -9.46
C TYR A 56 0.20 6.53 -10.05
N LYS A 57 -0.09 6.34 -11.34
CA LYS A 57 -1.18 6.99 -12.07
C LYS A 57 -1.78 6.05 -13.12
N VAL A 58 -2.13 4.83 -12.74
CA VAL A 58 -2.81 3.90 -13.66
C VAL A 58 -4.12 3.41 -13.04
N PRO A 59 -5.26 4.01 -13.40
CA PRO A 59 -6.53 3.74 -12.72
C PRO A 59 -7.15 2.38 -13.05
N ALA A 60 -6.71 1.72 -14.12
CA ALA A 60 -7.43 0.58 -14.69
C ALA A 60 -6.98 -0.81 -14.20
N ARG A 61 -5.84 -0.92 -13.51
CA ARG A 61 -5.27 -2.22 -13.12
C ARG A 61 -4.74 -2.18 -11.69
N ASN A 62 -4.77 -3.35 -11.05
CA ASN A 62 -4.04 -3.57 -9.81
C ASN A 62 -2.54 -3.61 -10.16
N THR A 63 -1.75 -2.87 -9.41
CA THR A 63 -0.29 -2.87 -9.49
C THR A 63 0.27 -3.06 -8.09
N ASP A 64 1.24 -3.97 -8.01
CA ASP A 64 2.01 -4.19 -6.80
C ASP A 64 3.28 -3.35 -6.83
N HIS A 65 3.65 -2.81 -5.68
CA HIS A 65 4.92 -2.10 -5.51
C HIS A 65 5.44 -2.27 -4.08
N ASP A 66 6.75 -2.28 -3.95
CA ASP A 66 7.40 -2.33 -2.63
C ASP A 66 7.42 -0.93 -2.00
N VAL A 67 7.06 -0.87 -0.73
CA VAL A 67 7.13 0.28 0.16
C VAL A 67 8.29 0.02 1.13
N PRO A 68 9.43 0.70 0.98
CA PRO A 68 10.55 0.50 1.89
C PRO A 68 10.20 0.90 3.33
N ALA A 69 10.84 0.27 4.31
CA ALA A 69 10.76 0.65 5.70
C ALA A 69 11.08 2.15 5.88
N GLY A 70 10.32 2.83 6.74
CA GLY A 70 10.45 4.27 6.97
C GLY A 70 9.71 5.16 5.96
N TYR A 71 9.06 4.61 4.93
CA TYR A 71 8.31 5.39 3.93
C TYR A 71 6.81 5.42 4.20
N GLU A 72 6.19 6.58 3.95
CA GLU A 72 4.74 6.80 4.03
C GLU A 72 4.07 6.57 2.68
N VAL A 73 2.78 6.17 2.71
CA VAL A 73 1.96 6.00 1.51
C VAL A 73 0.79 6.98 1.53
N LYS A 74 0.80 7.94 0.61
CA LYS A 74 -0.31 8.86 0.33
C LYS A 74 -1.22 8.29 -0.75
N VAL A 75 -2.52 8.21 -0.45
CA VAL A 75 -3.54 7.65 -1.33
C VAL A 75 -4.63 8.68 -1.57
N ILE A 76 -4.97 8.91 -2.84
CA ILE A 76 -6.07 9.76 -3.26
C ILE A 76 -6.88 9.03 -4.34
N ASP A 77 -8.16 8.82 -4.05
CA ASP A 77 -9.13 8.13 -4.89
C ASP A 77 -8.60 6.80 -5.46
N ALA A 78 -8.28 5.86 -4.57
CA ALA A 78 -7.79 4.53 -4.96
C ALA A 78 -8.17 3.41 -4.00
N TRP A 79 -8.22 2.19 -4.55
CA TRP A 79 -8.28 0.93 -3.84
C TRP A 79 -6.87 0.51 -3.43
N VAL A 80 -6.67 0.19 -2.15
CA VAL A 80 -5.36 -0.13 -1.58
C VAL A 80 -5.47 -1.32 -0.64
N LYS A 81 -4.47 -2.19 -0.71
CA LYS A 81 -4.17 -3.24 0.27
C LYS A 81 -2.67 -3.17 0.57
N LEU A 82 -2.31 -3.15 1.85
CA LEU A 82 -0.92 -3.19 2.31
C LEU A 82 -0.66 -4.51 3.01
N THR A 83 0.40 -5.20 2.61
CA THR A 83 0.84 -6.48 3.20
C THR A 83 2.27 -6.38 3.66
N LYS A 84 2.64 -7.17 4.67
CA LYS A 84 4.02 -7.34 5.15
C LYS A 84 4.77 -8.37 4.31
#